data_AF-A0A351X9B4-F1
#
_entry.id   AF-A0A351X9B4-F1
#
_cell.length_a   1.000
_cell.length_b   1.000
_cell.length_c   1.000
_cell.angle_alpha   90.00
_cell.angle_beta   90.00
_cell.angle_gamma   90.00
#
_symmetry.space_group_name_H-M   'P 1'
#
loop_
_entity.id
_entity.type
_entity.pdbx_description
1 polymer ?
#
loop_
_entity_poly.entity_id
_entity_poly.type
_entity_poly.pdbx_seq_one_letter_code
_entity_poly.pdbx_strand_id
1 'polypeptide(L)'
;MQESYVKSVWIAYYELEEFTKGSDEKNFRSSISKAFKHIHELGFNTVTVQVRPCADSFYPSSYFPSSIYFNGEQGSDMDYDPLLIMCQSAQKYKLNIEAWINPYRVSQDNDYTKLSRDNIAYKWHNSDDKSDYVKEVNDKLYFNPCYKEVTKLIVDGVTEIVENYSISAIHFDDYFY
;
A
#
# COMPACT_ATOMS: atom_id res chain seq x y z
N MET A 1 -15.06 -31.14 -5.65
CA MET A 1 -14.71 -29.80 -5.15
C MET A 1 -13.21 -29.83 -4.91
N GLN A 2 -12.45 -29.01 -5.62
CA GLN A 2 -11.00 -28.92 -5.40
C GLN A 2 -10.80 -28.13 -4.11
N GLU A 3 -10.18 -28.73 -3.10
CA GLU A 3 -9.89 -28.03 -1.84
C GLU A 3 -9.05 -26.78 -2.13
N SER A 4 -9.59 -25.61 -1.81
CA SER A 4 -9.02 -24.31 -2.13
C SER A 4 -8.13 -23.80 -0.99
N TYR A 5 -7.03 -24.50 -0.70
CA TYR A 5 -6.03 -23.93 0.21
C TYR A 5 -5.38 -22.69 -0.45
N VAL A 6 -5.08 -21.68 0.35
CA VAL A 6 -4.34 -20.50 -0.11
C VAL A 6 -2.86 -20.83 -0.13
N LYS A 7 -2.21 -20.63 -1.28
CA LYS A 7 -0.75 -20.60 -1.42
C LYS A 7 -0.39 -19.19 -1.84
N SER A 8 -0.06 -18.36 -0.86
CA SER A 8 0.33 -16.98 -1.10
C SER A 8 1.84 -16.79 -0.97
N VAL A 9 2.34 -15.78 -1.68
CA VAL A 9 3.65 -15.18 -1.48
C VAL A 9 3.45 -13.69 -1.18
N TRP A 10 4.19 -13.19 -0.19
CA TRP A 10 4.22 -11.75 0.11
C TRP A 10 5.17 -11.02 -0.83
N ILE A 11 4.75 -9.84 -1.28
CA ILE A 11 5.60 -8.85 -1.92
C ILE A 11 5.53 -7.60 -1.05
N ALA A 12 6.57 -7.38 -0.25
CA ALA A 12 6.68 -6.22 0.63
C ALA A 12 6.98 -4.94 -0.16
N TYR A 13 6.78 -3.77 0.46
CA TYR A 13 6.94 -2.48 -0.22
C TYR A 13 8.35 -2.27 -0.80
N TYR A 14 9.39 -2.82 -0.16
CA TYR A 14 10.78 -2.68 -0.63
C TYR A 14 11.06 -3.61 -1.82
N GLU A 15 10.37 -4.76 -1.94
CA GLU A 15 10.41 -5.58 -3.14
C GLU A 15 9.60 -4.92 -4.26
N LEU A 16 8.46 -4.30 -3.92
CA LEU A 16 7.63 -3.57 -4.87
C LEU A 16 8.35 -2.31 -5.41
N GLU A 17 9.15 -1.63 -4.57
CA GLU A 17 10.02 -0.51 -4.97
C GLU A 17 10.96 -0.91 -6.11
N GLU A 18 11.54 -2.11 -6.07
CA GLU A 18 12.44 -2.59 -7.14
C GLU A 18 11.72 -2.74 -8.49
N PHE A 19 10.39 -2.85 -8.50
CA PHE A 19 9.60 -2.85 -9.73
C PHE A 19 9.23 -1.45 -10.21
N THR A 20 8.99 -0.50 -9.29
CA THR A 20 8.44 0.83 -9.61
C THR A 20 9.50 1.91 -9.77
N LYS A 21 10.59 1.85 -9.00
CA LYS A 21 11.58 2.94 -8.92
C LYS A 21 12.30 3.15 -10.24
N GLY A 22 12.13 4.35 -10.82
CA GLY A 22 12.71 4.71 -12.13
C GLY A 22 12.15 3.88 -13.29
N SER A 23 11.01 3.21 -13.08
CA SER A 23 10.36 2.33 -14.04
C SER A 23 9.16 3.05 -14.64
N ASP A 24 9.11 3.13 -15.98
CA ASP A 24 7.91 3.58 -16.69
C ASP A 24 6.81 2.50 -16.70
N GLU A 25 5.59 2.89 -17.07
CA GLU A 25 4.43 1.97 -17.11
C GLU A 25 4.73 0.69 -17.91
N LYS A 26 5.41 0.81 -19.05
CA LYS A 26 5.69 -0.30 -19.95
C LYS A 26 6.64 -1.31 -19.28
N ASN A 27 7.69 -0.83 -18.64
CA ASN A 27 8.67 -1.64 -17.93
C ASN A 27 8.04 -2.28 -16.70
N PHE A 28 7.25 -1.53 -15.91
CA PHE A 28 6.51 -2.08 -14.77
C PHE A 28 5.56 -3.20 -15.19
N ARG A 29 4.72 -2.99 -16.21
CA ARG A 29 3.83 -4.02 -16.78
C ARG A 29 4.58 -5.28 -17.19
N SER A 30 5.72 -5.13 -17.85
CA SER A 30 6.56 -6.24 -18.31
C SER A 30 7.13 -7.03 -17.13
N SER A 31 7.72 -6.34 -16.15
CA SER A 31 8.39 -6.94 -15.00
C SER A 31 7.39 -7.64 -14.06
N ILE A 32 6.27 -7.00 -13.71
CA ILE A 32 5.22 -7.62 -12.90
C ILE A 32 4.59 -8.81 -13.61
N SER A 33 4.32 -8.71 -14.92
CA SER A 33 3.79 -9.84 -15.69
C SER A 33 4.75 -11.04 -15.68
N LYS A 34 6.07 -10.81 -15.73
CA LYS A 34 7.06 -11.89 -15.63
C LYS A 34 7.09 -12.49 -14.23
N ALA A 35 7.09 -11.65 -13.18
CA ALA A 35 7.09 -12.11 -11.79
C ALA A 35 5.84 -12.95 -11.48
N PHE A 36 4.65 -12.48 -11.85
CA PHE A 36 3.40 -13.18 -11.58
C PHE A 36 3.27 -14.48 -12.38
N LYS A 37 3.75 -14.49 -13.63
CA LYS A 37 3.88 -15.74 -14.39
C LYS A 37 4.74 -16.76 -13.64
N HIS A 38 5.89 -16.32 -13.14
CA HIS A 38 6.81 -17.21 -12.41
C HIS A 38 6.18 -17.73 -11.10
N ILE A 39 5.53 -16.87 -10.33
CA ILE A 39 4.79 -17.24 -9.11
C ILE A 39 3.73 -18.30 -9.41
N HIS A 40 2.97 -18.12 -10.49
CA HIS A 40 2.00 -19.11 -10.96
C HIS A 40 2.67 -20.44 -11.35
N GLU A 41 3.78 -20.41 -12.09
CA GLU A 41 4.54 -21.61 -12.50
C GLU A 41 5.11 -22.39 -11.29
N LEU A 42 5.41 -21.70 -10.18
CA LEU A 42 5.79 -22.32 -8.91
C LEU A 42 4.60 -22.95 -8.15
N GLY A 43 3.37 -22.77 -8.64
CA GLY A 43 2.16 -23.39 -8.11
C GLY A 43 1.49 -22.61 -6.97
N PHE A 44 1.84 -21.33 -6.78
CA PHE A 44 1.09 -20.38 -5.96
C PHE A 44 -0.20 -19.95 -6.65
N ASN A 45 -1.20 -19.57 -5.87
CA ASN A 45 -2.50 -19.13 -6.37
C ASN A 45 -2.90 -17.72 -5.89
N THR A 46 -2.10 -17.12 -5.00
CA THR A 46 -2.35 -15.81 -4.45
C THR A 46 -1.04 -15.03 -4.36
N VAL A 47 -1.11 -13.72 -4.58
CA VAL A 47 -0.05 -12.76 -4.28
C VAL A 47 -0.61 -11.75 -3.29
N THR A 48 0.08 -11.56 -2.16
CA THR A 48 -0.30 -10.59 -1.14
C THR A 48 0.69 -9.43 -1.20
N VAL A 49 0.26 -8.29 -1.70
CA VAL A 49 1.16 -7.19 -2.10
C VAL A 49 0.95 -5.97 -1.22
N GLN A 50 2.03 -5.39 -0.70
CA GLN A 50 1.97 -4.26 0.21
C GLN A 50 1.70 -2.93 -0.52
N VAL A 51 0.42 -2.63 -0.72
CA VAL A 51 -0.02 -1.45 -1.48
C VAL A 51 -0.07 -0.16 -0.64
N ARG A 52 -0.04 -0.28 0.69
CA ARG A 52 0.03 0.86 1.64
C ARG A 52 0.97 0.55 2.79
N PRO A 53 2.28 0.88 2.69
CA PRO A 53 3.23 0.62 3.75
C PRO A 53 3.28 1.66 4.88
N CYS A 54 3.14 2.95 4.57
CA CYS A 54 3.43 4.06 5.48
C CYS A 54 2.49 5.27 5.22
N ALA A 55 1.20 5.13 5.54
CA ALA A 55 0.18 6.16 5.29
C ALA A 55 0.29 6.80 3.88
N ASP A 56 0.58 5.96 2.88
CA ASP A 56 0.85 6.29 1.49
C ASP A 56 0.38 5.15 0.59
N SER A 57 0.48 5.27 -0.74
CA SER A 57 -0.12 4.29 -1.66
C SER A 57 0.75 3.94 -2.86
N PHE A 58 0.62 2.70 -3.32
CA PHE A 58 1.03 2.22 -4.66
C PHE A 58 -0.17 2.17 -5.62
N TYR A 59 -1.05 3.16 -5.49
CA TYR A 59 -2.24 3.35 -6.32
C TYR A 59 -2.73 4.81 -6.20
N PRO A 60 -3.38 5.40 -7.21
CA PRO A 60 -4.00 6.71 -7.08
C PRO A 60 -5.06 6.70 -5.98
N SER A 61 -4.90 7.57 -4.97
CA SER A 61 -5.76 7.64 -3.79
C SER A 61 -6.19 9.06 -3.50
N SER A 62 -7.42 9.22 -3.03
CA SER A 62 -7.97 10.48 -2.53
C SER A 62 -7.61 10.75 -1.06
N TYR A 63 -7.09 9.74 -0.36
CA TYR A 63 -6.81 9.76 1.08
C TYR A 63 -5.31 9.73 1.40
N PHE A 64 -4.53 9.00 0.61
CA PHE A 64 -3.11 8.75 0.85
C PHE A 64 -2.27 9.26 -0.33
N PRO A 65 -1.17 9.97 -0.08
CA PRO A 65 -0.26 10.37 -1.15
C PRO A 65 0.44 9.15 -1.76
N SER A 66 1.01 9.30 -2.95
CA SER A 66 1.88 8.27 -3.52
C SER A 66 3.03 7.92 -2.58
N SER A 67 3.39 6.64 -2.56
CA SER A 67 4.44 6.10 -1.71
C SER A 67 5.80 6.68 -2.03
N ILE A 68 6.60 6.97 -1.00
CA ILE A 68 8.02 7.31 -1.19
C ILE A 68 8.76 6.17 -1.91
N TYR A 69 8.30 4.93 -1.71
CA TYR A 69 8.85 3.73 -2.35
C TYR A 69 8.40 3.57 -3.81
N PHE A 70 7.51 4.43 -4.32
CA PHE A 70 7.14 4.41 -5.73
C PHE A 70 8.26 5.00 -6.61
N ASN A 71 8.73 6.22 -6.30
CA ASN A 71 9.78 6.90 -7.09
C ASN A 71 10.83 7.68 -6.28
N GLY A 72 10.85 7.57 -4.95
CA GLY A 72 11.78 8.25 -4.06
C GLY A 72 11.23 9.51 -3.38
N GLU A 73 10.05 10.00 -3.77
CA GLU A 73 9.39 11.14 -3.14
C GLU A 73 7.91 10.84 -2.85
N GLN A 74 7.49 11.02 -1.59
CA GLN A 74 6.09 10.83 -1.19
C GLN A 74 5.21 11.93 -1.77
N GLY A 75 4.07 11.56 -2.36
CA GLY A 75 3.14 12.51 -2.98
C GLY A 75 3.59 13.03 -4.34
N SER A 76 4.62 12.42 -4.94
CA SER A 76 4.97 12.63 -6.33
C SER A 76 3.88 12.13 -7.29
N ASP A 77 3.83 12.68 -8.49
CA ASP A 77 2.88 12.25 -9.51
C ASP A 77 3.08 10.77 -9.88
N MET A 78 1.96 10.02 -9.93
CA MET A 78 1.93 8.67 -10.48
C MET A 78 1.65 8.74 -11.97
N ASP A 79 2.64 8.39 -12.78
CA ASP A 79 2.53 8.29 -14.24
C ASP A 79 1.78 7.03 -14.70
N TYR A 80 1.57 6.07 -13.80
CA TYR A 80 0.70 4.91 -13.99
C TYR A 80 0.13 4.43 -12.65
N ASP A 81 -0.86 3.54 -12.71
CA ASP A 81 -1.48 2.91 -11.55
C ASP A 81 -0.90 1.51 -11.30
N PRO A 82 -0.02 1.32 -10.30
CA PRO A 82 0.63 0.04 -10.06
C PRO A 82 -0.35 -1.06 -9.65
N LEU A 83 -1.32 -0.76 -8.79
CA LEU A 83 -2.29 -1.74 -8.31
C LEU A 83 -3.22 -2.22 -9.42
N LEU A 84 -3.69 -1.32 -10.28
CA LEU A 84 -4.48 -1.71 -11.45
C LEU A 84 -3.71 -2.65 -12.37
N ILE A 85 -2.44 -2.35 -12.63
CA ILE A 85 -1.57 -3.18 -13.47
C ILE A 85 -1.33 -4.55 -12.85
N MET A 86 -1.09 -4.61 -11.53
CA MET A 86 -0.95 -5.86 -10.80
C MET A 86 -2.24 -6.69 -10.86
N CYS A 87 -3.42 -6.09 -10.67
CA CYS A 87 -4.69 -6.79 -10.79
C CYS A 87 -4.89 -7.41 -12.19
N GLN A 88 -4.60 -6.65 -13.25
CA GLN A 88 -4.68 -7.12 -14.64
C GLN A 88 -3.71 -8.29 -14.91
N SER A 89 -2.49 -8.20 -14.40
CA SER A 89 -1.48 -9.26 -14.49
C SER A 89 -1.91 -10.52 -13.72
N ALA A 90 -2.45 -10.36 -12.52
CA ALA A 90 -2.92 -11.46 -11.68
C ALA A 90 -4.05 -12.22 -12.38
N GLN A 91 -5.03 -11.50 -12.94
CA GLN A 91 -6.12 -12.08 -13.72
C GLN A 91 -5.61 -12.92 -14.90
N LYS A 92 -4.58 -12.44 -15.62
CA LYS A 92 -3.97 -13.15 -16.76
C LYS A 92 -3.40 -14.52 -16.35
N TYR A 93 -2.83 -14.63 -15.14
CA TYR A 93 -2.22 -15.87 -14.64
C TYR A 93 -3.08 -16.60 -13.60
N LYS A 94 -4.36 -16.23 -13.46
CA LYS A 94 -5.31 -16.82 -12.50
C LYS A 94 -4.78 -16.79 -11.05
N LEU A 95 -4.10 -15.70 -10.70
CA LEU A 95 -3.69 -15.41 -9.32
C LEU A 95 -4.76 -14.52 -8.67
N ASN A 96 -5.00 -14.75 -7.39
CA ASN A 96 -5.70 -13.80 -6.53
C ASN A 96 -4.74 -12.70 -6.08
N ILE A 97 -5.25 -11.49 -5.90
CA ILE A 97 -4.52 -10.39 -5.25
C ILE A 97 -5.13 -10.16 -3.88
N GLU A 98 -4.28 -10.15 -2.85
CA GLU A 98 -4.62 -9.59 -1.56
C GLU A 98 -3.89 -8.25 -1.41
N ALA A 99 -4.64 -7.15 -1.26
CA ALA A 99 -4.06 -5.84 -1.03
C ALA A 99 -3.65 -5.73 0.45
N TRP A 100 -2.34 -5.78 0.70
CA TRP A 100 -1.77 -5.65 2.03
C TRP A 100 -1.55 -4.18 2.40
N ILE A 101 -2.10 -3.80 3.54
CA ILE A 101 -1.95 -2.46 4.09
C ILE A 101 -1.44 -2.52 5.53
N ASN A 102 -0.52 -1.63 5.86
CA ASN A 102 -0.25 -1.28 7.24
C ASN A 102 -1.26 -0.18 7.65
N PRO A 103 -2.10 -0.40 8.67
CA PRO A 103 -3.15 0.55 9.00
C PRO A 103 -2.63 1.79 9.71
N TYR A 104 -1.64 1.67 10.59
CA TYR A 104 -1.31 2.74 11.53
C TYR A 104 0.10 3.32 11.36
N ARG A 105 1.00 2.66 10.64
CA ARG A 105 2.32 3.26 10.35
C ARG A 105 2.15 4.46 9.41
N VAL A 106 2.72 5.59 9.83
CA VAL A 106 2.79 6.82 9.03
C VAL A 106 4.18 6.99 8.43
N SER A 107 5.24 6.77 9.21
CA SER A 107 6.62 6.95 8.74
C SER A 107 7.58 6.07 9.54
N GLN A 108 8.67 5.68 8.89
CA GLN A 108 9.81 4.97 9.52
C GLN A 108 10.83 5.94 10.15
N ASP A 109 10.53 7.23 10.18
CA ASP A 109 11.33 8.33 10.70
C ASP A 109 10.37 9.34 11.39
N ASN A 110 10.82 10.07 12.41
CA ASN A 110 10.01 11.02 13.18
C ASN A 110 10.01 12.46 12.62
N ASP A 111 10.75 12.72 11.55
CA ASP A 111 10.79 14.02 10.90
C ASP A 111 9.52 14.26 10.03
N TYR A 112 8.54 14.91 10.63
CA TYR A 112 7.30 15.33 9.97
C TYR A 112 7.54 16.18 8.72
N THR A 113 8.70 16.84 8.58
CA THR A 113 9.00 17.68 7.40
C THR A 113 9.25 16.87 6.13
N LYS A 114 9.53 15.56 6.27
CA LYS A 114 9.68 14.63 5.14
C LYS A 114 8.35 14.08 4.61
N LEU A 115 7.25 14.28 5.35
CA LEU A 115 5.92 13.90 4.87
C LEU A 115 5.48 14.86 3.77
N SER A 116 4.78 14.31 2.76
CA SER A 116 4.08 15.15 1.79
C SER A 116 3.11 16.10 2.51
N ARG A 117 2.98 17.33 2.01
CA ARG A 117 1.99 18.29 2.50
C ARG A 117 0.56 17.78 2.35
N ASP A 118 0.33 16.85 1.42
CA ASP A 118 -0.96 16.22 1.22
C ASP A 118 -1.24 15.06 2.16
N ASN A 119 -0.20 14.52 2.82
CA ASN A 119 -0.35 13.50 3.84
C ASN A 119 -1.21 14.00 5.01
N ILE A 120 -2.29 13.28 5.31
CA ILE A 120 -3.20 13.65 6.39
C ILE A 120 -2.53 13.67 7.77
N ALA A 121 -1.49 12.86 7.99
CA ALA A 121 -0.71 12.89 9.22
C ALA A 121 0.04 14.21 9.38
N TYR A 122 0.59 14.77 8.28
CA TYR A 122 1.20 16.10 8.30
C TYR A 122 0.16 17.17 8.67
N LYS A 123 -1.03 17.10 8.07
CA LYS A 123 -2.14 18.04 8.34
C LYS A 123 -2.63 17.97 9.78
N TRP A 124 -2.81 16.76 10.34
CA TRP A 124 -3.24 16.58 11.73
C TRP A 124 -2.18 17.01 12.74
N HIS A 125 -0.91 16.69 12.51
CA HIS A 125 0.18 17.13 13.38
C HIS A 125 0.23 18.66 13.54
N ASN A 126 -0.02 19.40 12.45
CA ASN A 126 -0.03 20.87 12.43
C ASN A 126 -1.39 21.48 12.84
N SER A 127 -2.35 20.67 13.30
CA SER A 127 -3.67 21.13 13.77
C SER A 127 -3.67 21.25 15.29
N ASP A 128 -4.20 22.35 15.82
CA ASP A 128 -4.27 22.58 17.27
C ASP A 128 -5.09 21.51 18.01
N ASP A 129 -6.13 20.98 17.38
CA ASP A 129 -7.10 20.04 17.95
C ASP A 129 -6.86 18.57 17.59
N LYS A 130 -5.99 18.28 16.62
CA LYS A 130 -5.77 16.92 16.08
C LYS A 130 -4.33 16.46 16.13
N SER A 131 -3.42 17.24 16.71
CA SER A 131 -2.01 16.87 16.84
C SER A 131 -1.82 15.50 17.53
N ASP A 132 -2.69 15.15 18.48
CA ASP A 132 -2.68 13.85 19.16
C ASP A 132 -3.08 12.63 18.29
N TYR A 133 -3.59 12.86 17.09
CA TYR A 133 -4.01 11.79 16.17
C TYR A 133 -2.80 11.11 15.54
N VAL A 134 -1.61 11.71 15.63
CA VAL A 134 -0.32 11.14 15.25
C VAL A 134 0.57 11.08 16.48
N LYS A 135 1.20 9.93 16.71
CA LYS A 135 2.11 9.69 17.83
C LYS A 135 3.47 9.28 17.32
N GLU A 136 4.48 9.88 17.94
CA GLU A 136 5.85 9.44 17.80
C GLU A 136 6.11 8.31 18.79
N VAL A 137 6.62 7.18 18.29
CA VAL A 137 6.99 6.01 19.09
C VAL A 137 8.27 5.43 18.51
N ASN A 138 9.33 5.34 19.32
CA ASN A 138 10.64 4.81 18.89
C ASN A 138 11.16 5.45 17.59
N ASP A 139 11.19 6.79 17.56
CA ASP A 139 11.65 7.60 16.41
C ASP A 139 10.87 7.37 15.10
N LYS A 140 9.62 6.91 15.19
CA LYS A 140 8.72 6.65 14.06
C LYS A 140 7.36 7.26 14.31
N LEU A 141 6.61 7.50 13.24
CA LEU A 141 5.28 8.11 13.31
C LEU A 141 4.18 7.08 13.07
N TYR A 142 3.13 7.16 13.89
CA TYR A 142 1.97 6.29 13.82
C TYR A 142 0.67 7.07 14.01
N PHE A 143 -0.39 6.66 13.33
CA PHE A 143 -1.72 7.09 13.67
C PHE A 143 -2.15 6.50 15.02
N ASN A 144 -2.87 7.29 15.82
CA ASN A 144 -3.40 6.86 17.11
C ASN A 144 -4.82 6.26 16.94
N PRO A 145 -4.98 4.93 17.08
CA PRO A 145 -6.26 4.26 16.80
C PRO A 145 -7.38 4.59 17.81
N CYS A 146 -7.07 5.29 18.91
CA CYS A 146 -8.07 5.73 19.88
C CYS A 146 -9.03 6.81 19.34
N TYR A 147 -8.68 7.46 18.22
CA TYR A 147 -9.52 8.50 17.61
C TYR A 147 -10.37 7.93 16.46
N LYS A 148 -11.65 8.31 16.45
CA LYS A 148 -12.61 7.80 15.46
C LYS A 148 -12.24 8.21 14.05
N GLU A 149 -11.70 9.41 13.87
CA GLU A 149 -11.26 9.96 12.60
C GLU A 149 -10.09 9.16 12.00
N VAL A 150 -9.18 8.67 12.85
CA VAL A 150 -8.12 7.76 12.44
C VAL A 150 -8.74 6.46 11.93
N THR A 151 -9.61 5.81 12.72
CA THR A 151 -10.23 4.55 12.29
C THR A 151 -11.08 4.73 11.02
N LYS A 152 -11.75 5.87 10.88
CA LYS A 152 -12.53 6.23 9.70
C LYS A 152 -11.64 6.40 8.47
N LEU A 153 -10.51 7.11 8.58
CA LEU A 153 -9.53 7.23 7.48
C LEU A 153 -9.06 5.85 6.99
N ILE A 154 -8.80 4.92 7.90
CA ILE A 154 -8.36 3.57 7.54
C ILE A 154 -9.46 2.81 6.79
N VAL A 155 -10.70 2.88 7.27
CA VAL A 155 -11.88 2.26 6.63
C VAL A 155 -12.17 2.88 5.26
N ASP A 156 -12.12 4.21 5.15
CA ASP A 156 -12.36 4.92 3.89
C ASP A 156 -11.30 4.54 2.84
N GLY A 157 -10.03 4.44 3.25
CA GLY A 157 -8.96 3.96 2.38
C GLY A 157 -9.11 2.51 1.94
N VAL A 158 -9.55 1.62 2.84
CA VAL A 158 -9.89 0.23 2.48
C VAL A 158 -11.03 0.19 1.48
N THR A 159 -12.05 1.03 1.70
CA THR A 159 -13.23 1.12 0.83
C THR A 159 -12.83 1.58 -0.57
N GLU A 160 -11.95 2.59 -0.68
CA GLU A 160 -11.40 3.05 -1.96
C GLU A 160 -10.69 1.91 -2.73
N ILE A 161 -9.95 1.05 -2.04
CA ILE A 161 -9.31 -0.10 -2.72
C ILE A 161 -10.38 -1.08 -3.21
N VAL A 162 -11.33 -1.46 -2.35
CA VAL A 162 -12.36 -2.47 -2.66
C VAL A 162 -13.29 -2.01 -3.79
N GLU A 163 -13.59 -0.72 -3.87
CA GLU A 163 -14.49 -0.17 -4.91
C GLU A 163 -13.80 -0.04 -6.27
N ASN A 164 -12.49 0.21 -6.30
CA ASN A 164 -11.79 0.55 -7.54
C ASN A 164 -10.95 -0.58 -8.15
N TYR A 165 -10.61 -1.63 -7.38
CA TYR A 165 -9.68 -2.68 -7.83
C TYR A 165 -10.27 -4.08 -7.70
N SER A 166 -9.98 -4.94 -8.68
CA SER A 166 -10.38 -6.34 -8.69
C SER A 166 -9.46 -7.18 -7.79
N ILE A 167 -9.53 -6.94 -6.48
CA ILE A 167 -8.82 -7.70 -5.45
C ILE A 167 -9.69 -8.82 -4.87
N SER A 168 -9.06 -9.83 -4.29
CA SER A 168 -9.73 -10.95 -3.63
C SER A 168 -9.87 -10.76 -2.12
N ALA A 169 -8.95 -10.03 -1.49
CA ALA A 169 -9.01 -9.70 -0.08
C ALA A 169 -8.19 -8.45 0.28
N ILE A 170 -8.46 -7.93 1.47
CA ILE A 170 -7.61 -6.96 2.17
C ILE A 170 -6.81 -7.74 3.22
N HIS A 171 -5.51 -7.47 3.33
CA HIS A 171 -4.61 -8.14 4.25
C HIS A 171 -3.97 -7.12 5.21
N PHE A 172 -4.09 -7.34 6.51
CA PHE A 172 -3.35 -6.57 7.52
C PHE A 172 -2.26 -7.49 8.08
N ASP A 173 -1.05 -6.96 8.24
CA ASP A 173 0.05 -7.65 8.92
C ASP A 173 -0.08 -7.50 10.45
N ASP A 174 1.03 -7.53 11.18
CA ASP A 174 1.09 -7.66 12.63
C ASP A 174 1.38 -6.35 13.39
N TYR A 175 1.43 -5.19 12.71
CA TYR A 175 1.77 -3.91 13.36
C TYR A 175 0.56 -3.25 14.03
N PHE A 176 0.39 -3.57 15.31
CA PHE A 176 -0.57 -2.97 16.23
C PHE A 176 0.10 -2.61 17.57
N TYR A 177 -0.62 -1.87 18.42
CA TYR A 177 -0.22 -1.49 19.78
C TYR A 177 -1.14 -2.12 20.82
#